data_AF-A0A950WLI5-F1
#
_entry.id   AF-A0A950WLI5-F1
#
_cell.length_a   1.000
_cell.length_b   1.000
_cell.length_c   1.000
_cell.angle_alpha   90.00
_cell.angle_beta   90.00
_cell.angle_gamma   90.00
#
_symmetry.space_group_name_H-M   'P 1'
#
loop_
_entity.id
_entity.type
_entity.pdbx_description
1 polymer ?
#
loop_
_entity_poly.entity_id
_entity_poly.type
_entity_poly.pdbx_seq_one_letter_code
_entity_poly.pdbx_strand_id
1 'polypeptide(L)'
;PLKEAMESLKSISPDLVFTHHRHDGHQDHRTVAELTWNTFRNHLILEYEIPKYDPDLTNPNAFFPLTESEADRKVASLMTCFESQRDRRWFVPETFMALMRIRGMQAASPTGLAEGFHAPKFWILTDTLRHSNAWA
;
A
#
# COMPACT_ATOMS: atom_id res chain seq x y z
N PRO A 1 -18.40 9.47 13.42
CA PRO A 1 -16.97 9.91 13.45
C PRO A 1 -16.01 8.92 12.77
N LEU A 2 -14.79 9.33 12.37
CA LEU A 2 -13.84 8.44 11.68
C LEU A 2 -13.57 7.14 12.46
N LYS A 3 -13.44 7.23 13.78
CA LYS A 3 -13.29 6.08 14.66
C LYS A 3 -14.46 5.11 14.58
N GLU A 4 -15.70 5.61 14.58
CA GLU A 4 -16.90 4.75 14.46
C GLU A 4 -16.99 4.08 13.09
N ALA A 5 -16.60 4.78 12.03
CA ALA A 5 -16.52 4.18 10.69
C ALA A 5 -15.52 3.01 10.68
N MET A 6 -14.34 3.19 11.29
CA MET A 6 -13.35 2.12 11.41
C MET A 6 -13.85 0.95 12.28
N GLU A 7 -14.54 1.23 13.38
CA GLU A 7 -15.15 0.20 14.22
C GLU A 7 -16.21 -0.62 13.48
N SER A 8 -16.99 0.01 12.59
CA SER A 8 -17.97 -0.70 11.77
C SER A 8 -17.35 -1.72 10.82
N LEU A 9 -16.08 -1.56 10.46
CA LEU A 9 -15.37 -2.49 9.58
C LEU A 9 -14.93 -3.79 10.29
N LYS A 10 -15.01 -3.88 11.63
CA LYS A 10 -14.63 -5.08 12.38
C LYS A 10 -15.51 -6.30 12.06
N SER A 11 -16.67 -6.10 11.45
CA SER A 11 -17.52 -7.21 10.98
C SER A 11 -16.97 -7.88 9.71
N ILE A 12 -15.96 -7.30 9.07
CA ILE A 12 -15.30 -7.85 7.88
C ILE A 12 -14.01 -8.57 8.33
N SER A 13 -13.71 -9.72 7.73
CA SER A 13 -12.50 -10.52 7.97
C SER A 13 -11.66 -10.64 6.69
N PRO A 14 -10.94 -9.59 6.27
CA PRO A 14 -10.18 -9.59 5.02
C PRO A 14 -8.85 -10.35 5.15
N ASP A 15 -8.48 -11.16 4.16
CA ASP A 15 -7.18 -11.86 4.18
C ASP A 15 -5.97 -10.89 4.16
N LEU A 16 -6.15 -9.71 3.55
CA LEU A 16 -5.15 -8.68 3.38
C LEU A 16 -5.78 -7.29 3.45
N VAL A 17 -5.14 -6.38 4.18
CA VAL A 17 -5.54 -4.98 4.28
C VAL A 17 -4.43 -4.08 3.74
N PHE A 18 -4.82 -3.11 2.91
CA PHE A 18 -3.93 -2.05 2.44
C PHE A 18 -4.23 -0.74 3.15
N THR A 19 -3.19 -0.01 3.57
CA THR A 19 -3.33 1.31 4.20
C THR A 19 -2.13 2.20 3.88
N HIS A 20 -2.18 3.48 4.23
CA HIS A 20 -1.04 4.39 4.13
C HIS A 20 0.14 3.93 5.00
N HIS A 21 1.37 4.27 4.60
CA HIS A 21 2.55 4.15 5.43
C HIS A 21 2.41 4.93 6.75
N ARG A 22 2.73 4.29 7.88
CA ARG A 22 2.57 4.91 9.22
C ARG A 22 3.44 6.14 9.47
N HIS A 23 4.56 6.28 8.73
CA HIS A 23 5.42 7.47 8.83
C HIS A 23 5.21 8.47 7.68
N ASP A 24 4.05 8.41 7.01
CA ASP A 24 3.66 9.41 6.03
C ASP A 24 3.56 10.81 6.68
N GLY A 25 4.07 11.85 6.02
CA GLY A 25 4.11 13.24 6.49
C GLY A 25 2.73 13.88 6.61
N HIS A 26 1.71 13.33 5.95
CA HIS A 26 0.34 13.82 6.02
C HIS A 26 -0.40 13.26 7.25
N GLN A 27 -0.98 14.14 8.07
CA GLN A 27 -1.68 13.76 9.31
C GLN A 27 -2.80 12.74 9.08
N ASP A 28 -3.63 12.95 8.05
CA ASP A 28 -4.76 12.07 7.78
C ASP A 28 -4.31 10.66 7.38
N HIS A 29 -3.20 10.55 6.63
CA HIS A 29 -2.64 9.26 6.23
C HIS A 29 -2.18 8.48 7.46
N ARG A 30 -1.44 9.13 8.37
CA ARG A 30 -1.03 8.51 9.64
C ARG A 30 -2.22 8.10 10.49
N THR A 31 -3.21 8.97 10.63
CA THR A 31 -4.40 8.71 11.44
C THR A 31 -5.17 7.51 10.93
N VAL A 32 -5.38 7.40 9.61
CA VAL A 32 -6.01 6.23 8.99
C VAL A 32 -5.16 4.98 9.21
N ALA A 33 -3.85 5.06 9.02
CA ALA A 33 -2.96 3.92 9.25
C ALA A 33 -3.00 3.42 10.70
N GLU A 34 -2.95 4.31 11.68
CA GLU A 34 -3.07 3.97 13.10
C GLU A 34 -4.41 3.28 13.42
N LEU A 35 -5.52 3.81 12.91
CA LEU A 35 -6.84 3.21 13.11
C LEU A 35 -6.97 1.86 12.40
N THR A 36 -6.40 1.70 11.21
CA THR A 36 -6.34 0.40 10.50
C THR A 36 -5.63 -0.63 11.35
N TRP A 37 -4.48 -0.26 11.93
CA TRP A 37 -3.71 -1.16 12.81
C TRP A 37 -4.44 -1.50 14.10
N ASN A 38 -5.23 -0.58 14.65
CA ASN A 38 -6.08 -0.88 15.82
C ASN A 38 -7.23 -1.84 15.46
N THR A 39 -7.82 -1.67 14.28
CA THR A 39 -9.02 -2.40 13.84
C THR A 39 -8.67 -3.81 13.37
N PHE A 40 -7.63 -3.95 12.54
CA PHE A 40 -7.27 -5.19 11.86
C PHE A 40 -5.97 -5.79 12.39
N ARG A 41 -5.65 -5.58 13.67
CA ARG A 41 -4.38 -5.99 14.30
C ARG A 41 -4.01 -7.47 14.13
N ASN A 42 -4.98 -8.33 13.86
CA ASN A 42 -4.83 -9.76 13.62
C ASN A 42 -4.74 -10.16 12.14
N HIS A 43 -4.74 -9.22 11.20
CA HIS A 43 -4.61 -9.49 9.75
C HIS A 43 -3.22 -9.19 9.22
N LEU A 44 -2.94 -9.64 7.99
CA LEU A 44 -1.81 -9.14 7.20
C LEU A 44 -2.13 -7.73 6.71
N ILE A 45 -1.22 -6.79 6.96
CA ILE A 45 -1.38 -5.38 6.57
C ILE A 45 -0.15 -4.97 5.76
N LEU A 46 -0.40 -4.46 4.55
CA LEU A 46 0.61 -3.84 3.69
C LEU A 46 0.37 -2.34 3.62
N GLU A 47 1.42 -1.58 3.85
CA GLU A 47 1.35 -0.12 3.87
C GLU A 47 1.91 0.44 2.56
N TYR A 48 1.07 1.12 1.77
CA TYR A 48 1.45 1.69 0.47
C TYR A 48 2.08 3.08 0.61
N GLU A 49 2.89 3.41 -0.39
CA GLU A 49 3.54 4.70 -0.54
C GLU A 49 2.68 5.66 -1.36
N ILE A 50 2.70 6.95 -1.01
CA ILE A 50 2.13 8.02 -1.83
C ILE A 50 3.25 9.01 -2.17
N PRO A 51 3.66 9.13 -3.44
CA PRO A 51 4.59 10.18 -3.84
C PRO A 51 3.91 11.54 -3.67
N LYS A 52 4.58 12.49 -2.99
CA LYS A 52 4.07 13.85 -2.72
C LYS A 52 5.23 14.79 -2.37
N TYR A 53 4.91 16.00 -1.90
CA TYR A 53 5.90 17.01 -1.51
C TYR A 53 6.77 16.60 -0.33
N ASP A 54 6.18 15.89 0.65
CA ASP A 54 6.91 15.43 1.82
C ASP A 54 8.00 14.43 1.39
N PRO A 55 9.26 14.63 1.84
CA PRO A 55 10.37 13.74 1.49
C PRO A 55 10.38 12.49 2.39
N ASP A 56 9.27 11.76 2.42
CA ASP A 56 9.00 10.65 3.34
C ASP A 56 8.95 9.28 2.67
N LEU A 57 9.28 9.19 1.38
CA LEU A 57 9.53 7.93 0.71
C LEU A 57 10.73 7.25 1.36
N THR A 58 10.56 5.99 1.76
CA THR A 58 11.62 5.21 2.42
C THR A 58 11.88 3.92 1.66
N ASN A 59 12.34 2.88 2.36
CA ASN A 59 12.68 1.59 1.76
C ASN A 59 11.59 0.56 2.12
N PRO A 60 10.65 0.27 1.20
CA PRO A 60 9.72 -0.84 1.37
C PRO A 60 10.46 -2.17 1.39
N ASN A 61 9.85 -3.17 2.02
CA ASN A 61 10.40 -4.52 2.18
C ASN A 61 9.53 -5.61 1.54
N ALA A 62 8.39 -5.23 0.96
CA ALA A 62 7.56 -6.07 0.11
C ALA A 62 7.42 -5.40 -1.26
N PHE A 63 7.59 -6.18 -2.33
CA PHE A 63 7.52 -5.67 -3.69
C PHE A 63 6.53 -6.50 -4.51
N PHE A 64 5.74 -5.83 -5.34
CA PHE A 64 4.78 -6.45 -6.23
C PHE A 64 5.14 -6.11 -7.69
N PRO A 65 5.85 -7.00 -8.40
CA PRO A 65 6.18 -6.80 -9.81
C PRO A 65 4.94 -6.54 -10.66
N LEU A 66 5.05 -5.59 -11.60
CA LEU A 66 3.97 -5.24 -12.51
C LEU A 66 4.38 -5.46 -13.95
N THR A 67 3.44 -5.84 -14.79
CA THR A 67 3.55 -5.70 -16.24
C THR A 67 3.43 -4.22 -16.65
N GLU A 68 3.84 -3.92 -17.88
CA GLU A 68 3.67 -2.57 -18.44
C GLU A 68 2.18 -2.18 -18.53
N SER A 69 1.31 -3.10 -18.94
CA SER A 69 -0.13 -2.82 -19.05
C SER A 69 -0.79 -2.56 -17.68
N GLU A 70 -0.33 -3.21 -16.61
CA GLU A 70 -0.80 -2.94 -15.25
C GLU A 70 -0.36 -1.56 -14.76
N ALA A 71 0.90 -1.19 -15.02
CA ALA A 71 1.43 0.11 -14.69
C ALA A 71 0.68 1.23 -15.44
N ASP A 72 0.49 1.06 -16.75
CA ASP A 72 -0.26 2.00 -17.59
C ASP A 72 -1.70 2.15 -17.12
N ARG A 73 -2.38 1.03 -16.83
CA ARG A 73 -3.75 1.04 -16.32
C ARG A 73 -3.85 1.76 -14.98
N LYS A 74 -2.89 1.54 -14.07
CA LYS A 74 -2.83 2.25 -12.79
C LYS A 74 -2.70 3.75 -13.01
N VAL A 75 -1.75 4.19 -13.85
CA VAL A 75 -1.52 5.62 -14.13
C VAL A 75 -2.73 6.26 -14.79
N ALA A 76 -3.31 5.61 -15.79
CA ALA A 76 -4.53 6.09 -16.43
C ALA A 76 -5.69 6.25 -15.43
N SER A 77 -5.84 5.30 -14.50
CA SER A 77 -6.86 5.37 -13.45
C SER A 77 -6.62 6.54 -12.49
N LEU A 78 -5.36 6.77 -12.10
CA LEU A 78 -5.00 7.91 -11.25
C LEU A 78 -5.34 9.24 -11.93
N MET A 79 -4.98 9.39 -13.21
CA MET A 79 -5.23 10.61 -13.97
C MET A 79 -6.72 10.87 -14.21
N THR A 80 -7.51 9.81 -14.31
CA THR A 80 -8.96 9.89 -14.54
C THR A 80 -9.73 10.16 -13.25
N CYS A 81 -9.41 9.46 -12.17
CA CYS A 81 -10.25 9.48 -10.95
C CYS A 81 -9.95 10.65 -10.00
N PHE A 82 -8.74 11.21 -10.02
CA PHE A 82 -8.31 12.23 -9.06
C PHE A 82 -8.15 13.61 -9.71
N GLU A 83 -9.20 14.08 -10.38
CA GLU A 83 -9.16 15.34 -11.13
C GLU A 83 -8.77 16.54 -10.26
N SER A 84 -9.18 16.55 -8.99
CA SER A 84 -8.85 17.60 -8.02
C SER A 84 -7.36 17.70 -7.68
N GLN A 85 -6.56 16.70 -8.05
CA GLN A 85 -5.11 16.69 -7.81
C GLN A 85 -4.32 17.19 -9.02
N ARG A 86 -4.93 17.39 -10.21
CA ARG A 86 -4.21 17.73 -11.45
C ARG A 86 -3.43 19.05 -11.40
N ASP A 87 -3.83 19.99 -10.55
CA ASP A 87 -3.11 21.26 -10.36
C ASP A 87 -1.84 21.12 -9.49
N ARG A 88 -1.62 19.95 -8.88
CA ARG A 88 -0.42 19.66 -8.09
C ARG A 88 0.72 19.27 -9.03
N ARG A 89 1.85 19.96 -8.92
CA ARG A 89 3.05 19.72 -9.76
C ARG A 89 3.59 18.29 -9.71
N TRP A 90 3.34 17.56 -8.62
CA TRP A 90 3.77 16.17 -8.44
C TRP A 90 2.77 15.15 -9.01
N PHE A 91 1.53 15.55 -9.29
CA PHE A 91 0.47 14.64 -9.72
C PHE A 91 0.47 14.49 -11.24
N VAL A 92 1.57 13.97 -11.78
CA VAL A 92 1.76 13.74 -13.21
C VAL A 92 2.11 12.28 -13.47
N PRO A 93 1.76 11.71 -14.65
CA PRO A 93 2.03 10.31 -14.98
C PRO A 93 3.46 9.86 -14.69
N GLU A 94 4.43 10.72 -15.00
CA GLU A 94 5.85 10.47 -14.89
C GLU A 94 6.28 10.20 -13.44
N THR A 95 5.66 10.86 -12.47
CA THR A 95 5.97 10.66 -11.04
C THR A 95 5.61 9.24 -10.61
N PHE A 96 4.44 8.75 -11.00
CA PHE A 96 3.99 7.41 -10.64
C PHE A 96 4.79 6.33 -11.39
N MET A 97 5.06 6.53 -12.68
CA MET A 97 5.91 5.62 -13.45
C MET A 97 7.34 5.58 -12.91
N ALA A 98 7.92 6.72 -12.56
CA ALA A 98 9.28 6.78 -12.00
C ALA A 98 9.37 6.02 -10.67
N LEU A 99 8.38 6.18 -9.78
CA LEU A 99 8.35 5.41 -8.53
C LEU A 99 8.28 3.90 -8.82
N MET A 100 7.41 3.47 -9.73
CA MET A 100 7.31 2.05 -10.08
C MET A 100 8.59 1.48 -10.72
N ARG A 101 9.32 2.31 -11.49
CA ARG A 101 10.64 1.93 -12.05
C ARG A 101 11.69 1.79 -10.96
N ILE A 102 11.75 2.71 -10.00
CA ILE A 102 12.68 2.63 -8.86
C ILE A 102 12.41 1.36 -8.05
N ARG A 103 11.14 1.08 -7.73
CA ARG A 103 10.76 -0.13 -7.00
C ARG A 103 10.98 -1.40 -7.82
N GLY A 104 10.76 -1.34 -9.14
CA GLY A 104 11.07 -2.44 -10.06
C GLY A 104 12.55 -2.82 -10.05
N MET A 105 13.45 -1.84 -10.04
CA MET A 105 14.88 -2.06 -9.89
C MET A 105 15.22 -2.69 -8.55
N GLN A 106 14.69 -2.15 -7.44
CA GLN A 106 14.93 -2.70 -6.09
C GLN A 106 14.41 -4.13 -5.93
N ALA A 107 13.29 -4.45 -6.59
CA ALA A 107 12.68 -5.77 -6.60
C ALA A 107 13.39 -6.78 -7.53
N ALA A 108 14.37 -6.35 -8.32
CA ALA A 108 14.90 -7.11 -9.46
C ALA A 108 13.78 -7.67 -10.36
N SER A 109 12.74 -6.85 -10.58
CA SER A 109 11.55 -7.25 -11.34
C SER A 109 11.92 -7.55 -12.81
N PRO A 110 11.44 -8.67 -13.40
CA PRO A 110 11.70 -9.01 -14.81
C PRO A 110 11.26 -7.93 -15.81
N THR A 111 10.25 -7.13 -15.46
CA THR A 111 9.71 -6.05 -16.29
C THR A 111 10.35 -4.69 -15.98
N GLY A 112 11.17 -4.63 -14.93
CA GLY A 112 11.70 -3.39 -14.36
C GLY A 112 10.63 -2.50 -13.73
N LEU A 113 9.43 -3.02 -13.42
CA LEU A 113 8.34 -2.29 -12.76
C LEU A 113 7.85 -3.07 -11.54
N ALA A 114 7.57 -2.37 -10.44
CA ALA A 114 6.93 -2.93 -9.26
C ALA A 114 6.25 -1.84 -8.42
N GLU A 115 5.32 -2.22 -7.56
CA GLU A 115 4.94 -1.41 -6.39
C GLU A 115 5.75 -1.83 -5.17
N GLY A 116 6.00 -0.88 -4.28
CA GLY A 116 6.63 -1.10 -2.99
C GLY A 116 5.61 -0.97 -1.85
N PHE A 117 5.70 -1.85 -0.87
CA PHE A 117 4.91 -1.84 0.34
C PHE A 117 5.78 -2.04 1.58
N HIS A 118 5.42 -1.38 2.68
CA HIS A 118 5.93 -1.74 3.99
C HIS A 118 5.09 -2.89 4.55
N ALA A 119 5.76 -3.96 4.96
CA ALA A 119 5.19 -5.14 5.60
C ALA A 119 5.81 -5.30 7.00
N PRO A 120 5.31 -4.58 8.03
CA PRO A 120 5.92 -4.61 9.37
C PRO A 120 5.67 -5.92 10.12
N LYS A 121 4.61 -6.66 9.74
CA LYS A 121 4.22 -7.92 10.35
C LYS A 121 3.68 -8.84 9.27
N PHE A 122 4.28 -10.01 9.13
CA PHE A 122 3.80 -11.09 8.28
C PHE A 122 4.01 -12.43 8.99
N TRP A 123 3.27 -13.45 8.55
CA TRP A 123 3.42 -14.80 9.06
C TRP A 123 4.09 -15.67 8.01
N ILE A 124 4.93 -16.58 8.48
CA ILE A 124 5.44 -17.69 7.68
C ILE A 124 4.76 -18.94 8.23
N LEU A 125 3.86 -19.53 7.45
CA LEU A 125 3.21 -20.77 7.83
C LEU A 125 4.18 -21.93 7.59
N THR A 126 4.48 -22.67 8.65
CA THR A 126 5.15 -23.96 8.58
C THR A 126 4.11 -25.06 8.30
N ASP A 127 4.53 -26.18 7.73
CA ASP A 127 3.63 -27.28 7.37
C ASP A 127 2.80 -27.79 8.56
N THR A 128 3.36 -27.73 9.77
CA THR A 128 2.67 -28.09 11.02
C THR A 128 1.46 -27.20 11.32
N LEU A 129 1.50 -25.91 10.92
CA LEU A 129 0.42 -24.94 11.15
C LEU A 129 -0.54 -24.80 9.97
N ARG A 130 -0.22 -25.37 8.78
CA ARG A 130 -1.15 -25.38 7.63
C ARG A 130 -2.38 -26.28 7.85
N HIS A 131 -2.25 -27.29 8.72
CA HIS A 131 -3.31 -28.28 8.97
C HIS A 131 -4.13 -28.00 10.24
N SER A 132 -3.78 -27.00 11.03
CA SER A 132 -4.58 -26.56 12.16
C SER A 132 -5.46 -25.38 11.73
N ASN A 133 -6.78 -25.52 11.87
CA ASN A 133 -7.74 -24.41 11.75
C ASN A 133 -7.60 -23.37 12.88
N ALA A 134 -6.41 -23.22 13.47
CA ALA A 134 -6.17 -22.39 14.65
C ALA A 134 -6.20 -20.88 14.37
N TRP A 135 -6.34 -20.49 13.10
CA TRP A 135 -6.27 -19.11 12.62
C TRP A 135 -7.49 -18.69 11.78
N ALA A 136 -8.54 -19.52 11.73
CA ALA A 136 -9.83 -19.20 11.11
C ALA A 136 -10.82 -18.65 12.15
#